data_AF-A0A8B2HP68-F1
#
_entry.id   AF-A0A8B2HP68-F1
#
_cell.length_a   1.000
_cell.length_b   1.000
_cell.length_c   1.000
_cell.angle_alpha   90.00
_cell.angle_beta   90.00
_cell.angle_gamma   90.00
#
_symmetry.space_group_name_H-M   'P 1'
#
loop_
_entity.id
_entity.type
_entity.pdbx_description
1 polymer ?
#
loop_
_entity_poly.entity_id
_entity_poly.type
_entity_poly.pdbx_seq_one_letter_code
_entity_poly.pdbx_strand_id
1 'polypeptide(L)'
;MVSKKAQQLLESLIEYETRMHNAMADPSKSWNVGHDSIKKLAGTLSDCHKENLHVLNLLKKELVPNCKHPKKMRDKTADGQWYCMNCNCDID
;
A
#
# COMPACT_ATOMS: atom_id res chain seq x y z
N MET A 1 2.32 18.16 -0.99
CA MET A 1 2.68 17.23 0.09
C MET A 1 1.55 16.24 0.24
N VAL A 2 1.83 14.93 0.28
CA VAL A 2 0.76 13.93 0.45
C VAL A 2 0.44 13.83 1.94
N SER A 3 -0.82 14.05 2.31
CA SER A 3 -1.25 13.99 3.72
C SER A 3 -0.96 12.62 4.33
N LYS A 4 -0.56 12.58 5.61
CA LYS A 4 -0.42 11.32 6.38
C LYS A 4 -1.68 10.45 6.29
N LYS A 5 -2.87 11.05 6.25
CA LYS A 5 -4.14 10.34 6.07
C LYS A 5 -4.20 9.60 4.72
N ALA A 6 -3.73 10.23 3.66
CA ALA A 6 -3.70 9.60 2.34
C ALA A 6 -2.71 8.43 2.28
N GLN A 7 -1.56 8.55 2.96
CA GLN A 7 -0.60 7.43 3.09
C GLN A 7 -1.21 6.26 3.87
N GLN A 8 -1.88 6.53 4.99
CA GLN A 8 -2.57 5.52 5.79
C GLN A 8 -3.69 4.81 5.02
N LEU A 9 -4.47 5.55 4.23
CA LEU A 9 -5.50 4.97 3.37
C LEU A 9 -4.89 4.04 2.31
N LEU A 10 -3.79 4.47 1.69
CA LEU A 10 -3.08 3.66 0.70
C LEU A 10 -2.53 2.36 1.31
N GLU A 11 -1.95 2.44 2.52
CA GLU A 11 -1.46 1.26 3.24
C GLU A 11 -2.60 0.31 3.61
N SER A 12 -3.71 0.85 4.13
CA SER A 12 -4.91 0.05 4.46
C SER A 12 -5.46 -0.67 3.22
N LEU A 13 -5.42 -0.02 2.06
CA LEU A 13 -5.88 -0.61 0.81
C LEU A 13 -4.92 -1.70 0.32
N ILE A 14 -3.60 -1.49 0.42
CA ILE A 14 -2.60 -2.53 0.11
C ILE A 14 -2.77 -3.76 1.01
N GLU A 15 -3.00 -3.57 2.30
CA GLU A 15 -3.26 -4.66 3.24
C GLU A 15 -4.53 -5.43 2.89
N TYR A 16 -5.61 -4.71 2.56
CA TYR A 16 -6.86 -5.31 2.11
C TYR A 16 -6.67 -6.16 0.86
N GLU A 17 -6.06 -5.59 -0.18
CA GLU A 17 -5.82 -6.28 -1.46
C GLU A 17 -4.92 -7.50 -1.28
N THR A 18 -3.91 -7.41 -0.41
CA THR A 18 -3.03 -8.55 -0.06
C THR A 18 -3.83 -9.68 0.58
N ARG A 19 -4.70 -9.35 1.53
CA ARG A 19 -5.55 -10.32 2.20
C ARG A 19 -6.51 -11.00 1.22
N MET A 20 -7.11 -10.24 0.30
CA MET A 20 -8.04 -10.79 -0.70
C MET A 20 -7.33 -11.66 -1.73
N HIS A 21 -6.17 -11.22 -2.26
CA HIS A 21 -5.34 -12.03 -3.15
C HIS A 21 -5.02 -13.40 -2.52
N ASN A 22 -4.51 -13.40 -1.28
CA ASN A 22 -4.16 -14.62 -0.56
C ASN A 22 -5.38 -15.50 -0.26
N ALA A 23 -6.51 -14.90 0.14
CA ALA A 23 -7.73 -15.64 0.42
C ALA A 23 -8.30 -16.32 -0.83
N MET A 24 -8.24 -15.65 -2.00
CA MET A 24 -8.72 -16.20 -3.26
C MET A 24 -7.76 -17.23 -3.86
N ALA A 25 -6.45 -17.05 -3.65
CA ALA A 25 -5.42 -17.99 -4.09
C ALA A 25 -5.40 -19.30 -3.28
N ASP A 26 -5.96 -19.30 -2.06
CA ASP A 26 -5.89 -20.43 -1.14
C ASP A 26 -6.78 -21.60 -1.61
N PRO A 27 -6.19 -22.72 -2.06
CA PRO A 27 -6.95 -23.87 -2.54
C PRO A 27 -7.54 -24.71 -1.38
N SER A 28 -7.12 -24.46 -0.14
CA SER A 28 -7.60 -25.20 1.03
C SER A 28 -8.96 -24.71 1.56
N LYS A 29 -9.44 -23.57 1.05
CA LYS A 29 -10.75 -23.03 1.44
C LYS A 29 -11.87 -24.00 1.03
N SER A 30 -12.81 -24.25 1.93
CA SER A 30 -13.94 -25.16 1.70
C SER A 30 -14.76 -24.82 0.45
N TRP A 31 -14.87 -23.55 0.10
CA TRP A 31 -15.56 -23.08 -1.11
C TRP A 31 -14.72 -23.26 -2.40
N ASN A 32 -13.42 -23.52 -2.31
CA ASN A 32 -12.47 -23.67 -3.43
C ASN A 32 -12.10 -25.14 -3.71
N VAL A 33 -12.79 -26.09 -3.08
CA VAL A 33 -12.52 -27.53 -3.24
C VAL A 33 -13.58 -28.17 -4.15
N GLY A 34 -13.14 -28.97 -5.12
CA GLY A 34 -13.99 -29.90 -5.86
C GLY A 34 -14.76 -29.35 -7.08
N HIS A 35 -14.68 -28.05 -7.36
CA HIS A 35 -15.33 -27.44 -8.53
C HIS A 35 -14.36 -26.61 -9.38
N ASP A 36 -14.02 -27.13 -10.57
CA ASP A 36 -13.07 -26.47 -11.49
C ASP A 36 -13.49 -25.05 -11.90
N SER A 37 -14.80 -24.80 -12.06
CA SER A 37 -15.34 -23.48 -12.37
C SER A 37 -15.08 -22.47 -11.26
N ILE A 38 -15.28 -22.88 -10.00
CA ILE A 38 -15.01 -22.03 -8.83
C ILE A 38 -13.51 -21.78 -8.69
N LYS A 39 -12.69 -22.81 -8.90
CA LYS A 39 -11.23 -22.67 -8.87
C LYS A 39 -10.71 -21.68 -9.91
N LYS A 40 -11.24 -21.73 -11.14
CA LYS A 40 -10.91 -20.76 -12.20
C LYS A 40 -11.36 -19.35 -11.83
N LEU A 41 -12.59 -19.19 -11.34
CA LEU A 41 -13.10 -17.90 -10.89
C LEU A 41 -12.25 -17.31 -9.77
N ALA A 42 -11.89 -18.12 -8.77
CA ALA A 42 -11.04 -17.72 -7.66
C ALA A 42 -9.65 -17.28 -8.14
N GLY A 43 -9.07 -18.00 -9.10
CA GLY A 43 -7.82 -17.62 -9.76
C GLY A 43 -7.93 -16.25 -10.44
N THR A 44 -8.96 -16.03 -11.26
CA THR A 44 -9.19 -14.72 -11.91
C THR A 44 -9.33 -13.58 -10.91
N LEU A 45 -10.10 -13.78 -9.83
CA LEU A 45 -10.25 -12.76 -8.77
C LEU A 45 -8.92 -12.50 -8.04
N SER A 46 -8.16 -13.56 -7.76
CA SER A 46 -6.83 -13.45 -7.15
C SER A 46 -5.88 -12.65 -8.04
N ASP A 47 -5.91 -12.87 -9.36
CA ASP A 47 -5.10 -12.13 -10.33
C ASP A 47 -5.52 -10.65 -10.40
N CYS A 48 -6.81 -10.33 -10.37
CA CYS A 48 -7.28 -8.94 -10.30
C CYS A 48 -6.74 -8.23 -9.03
N HIS A 49 -6.81 -8.87 -7.87
CA HIS A 49 -6.25 -8.31 -6.63
C HIS A 49 -4.71 -8.13 -6.72
N LYS A 50 -4.01 -9.03 -7.41
CA LYS A 50 -2.57 -8.92 -7.65
C LYS A 50 -2.22 -7.75 -8.56
N GLU A 51 -3.01 -7.50 -9.60
CA GLU A 51 -2.84 -6.32 -10.47
C GLU A 51 -3.11 -5.02 -9.69
N ASN A 52 -4.15 -4.97 -8.87
CA ASN A 52 -4.41 -3.84 -7.97
C ASN A 52 -3.24 -3.60 -7.03
N LEU A 53 -2.69 -4.64 -6.40
CA LEU A 53 -1.49 -4.54 -5.56
C LEU A 53 -0.31 -3.95 -6.31
N HIS A 54 -0.10 -4.35 -7.57
CA HIS A 54 0.97 -3.80 -8.39
C HIS A 54 0.81 -2.28 -8.56
N VAL A 55 -0.39 -1.84 -8.96
CA VAL A 55 -0.70 -0.40 -9.15
C VAL A 55 -0.56 0.37 -7.84
N LEU A 56 -1.09 -0.14 -6.74
CA LEU A 56 -1.01 0.54 -5.43
C LEU A 56 0.42 0.66 -4.94
N ASN A 57 1.26 -0.34 -5.17
CA ASN A 57 2.68 -0.26 -4.82
C ASN A 57 3.44 0.74 -5.70
N LEU A 58 3.08 0.90 -6.97
CA LEU A 58 3.61 1.97 -7.82
C LEU A 58 3.21 3.34 -7.26
N LEU A 59 1.92 3.54 -6.96
CA LEU A 59 1.44 4.77 -6.34
C LEU A 59 2.15 5.07 -5.01
N LYS A 60 2.40 4.05 -4.18
CA LYS A 60 3.12 4.22 -2.92
C LYS A 60 4.53 4.76 -3.14
N LYS A 61 5.24 4.30 -4.16
CA LYS A 61 6.60 4.80 -4.47
C LYS A 61 6.61 6.26 -4.91
N GLU A 62 5.58 6.70 -5.64
CA GLU A 62 5.45 8.08 -6.10
C GLU A 62 5.00 9.02 -4.97
N LEU A 63 4.08 8.57 -4.12
CA LEU A 63 3.45 9.38 -3.09
C LEU A 63 4.24 9.41 -1.77
N VAL A 64 4.99 8.35 -1.48
CA VAL A 64 5.80 8.22 -0.27
C VAL A 64 7.28 8.32 -0.66
N PRO A 65 7.89 9.51 -0.54
CA PRO A 65 9.28 9.70 -0.89
C PRO A 65 10.18 8.81 0.01
N ASN A 66 11.06 8.03 -0.62
CA ASN A 66 12.06 7.24 0.10
C ASN A 66 13.17 8.15 0.66
N CYS A 67 12.85 8.85 1.74
CA CYS A 67 13.71 9.86 2.33
C CYS A 67 14.49 9.30 3.53
N LYS A 68 15.82 9.43 3.49
CA LYS A 68 16.71 9.07 4.61
C LYS A 68 16.76 10.15 5.72
N HIS A 69 15.98 11.22 5.58
CA HIS A 69 15.98 12.39 6.47
C HIS A 69 17.39 12.96 6.75
N PRO A 70 18.19 13.26 5.70
CA PRO A 70 19.56 13.72 5.89
C PRO A 70 19.57 15.04 6.67
N LYS A 71 20.47 15.15 7.67
CA LYS A 71 20.53 16.31 8.58
C LYS A 71 20.61 17.66 7.85
N LYS A 72 21.29 17.70 6.70
CA LYS A 72 21.45 18.90 5.85
C LYS A 72 20.16 19.38 5.16
N MET A 73 19.14 18.53 5.08
CA MET A 73 17.83 18.86 4.49
C MET A 73 16.77 19.03 5.59
N ARG A 74 17.17 19.38 6.82
CA ARG A 74 16.24 19.64 7.91
C ARG A 74 16.15 21.14 8.18
N ASP A 75 14.95 21.59 8.48
CA ASP A 75 14.66 22.96 8.84
C ASP A 75 13.64 22.98 10.00
N LYS A 76 13.38 24.15 10.57
CA LYS A 76 12.37 24.34 11.63
C LYS A 76 11.18 25.14 11.11
N THR A 77 10.00 24.68 11.45
CA THR A 77 8.76 25.47 11.34
C THR A 77 8.79 26.65 12.33
N ALA A 78 7.87 27.60 12.19
CA ALA A 78 7.83 28.80 13.03
C ALA A 78 7.58 28.51 14.53
N ASP A 79 6.95 27.38 14.85
CA ASP A 79 6.71 26.85 16.20
C ASP A 79 7.87 25.96 16.71
N GLY A 80 8.92 25.75 15.90
CA GLY A 80 10.16 25.09 16.30
C GLY A 80 10.22 23.59 16.05
N GLN A 81 9.20 22.98 15.42
CA GLN A 81 9.21 21.58 15.00
C GLN A 81 10.22 21.37 13.87
N TRP A 82 11.11 20.39 14.04
CA TRP A 82 12.03 19.99 12.99
C TRP A 82 11.30 19.21 11.92
N TYR A 83 11.58 19.54 10.66
CA TYR A 83 11.09 18.78 9.52
C TYR A 83 12.15 18.61 8.45
N CYS A 84 12.07 17.51 7.70
CA CYS A 84 12.91 17.33 6.53
C CYS A 84 12.29 17.99 5.29
N MET A 85 12.90 19.07 4.79
CA MET A 85 12.47 19.79 3.58
C MET A 85 12.38 18.91 2.32
N ASN A 86 13.08 17.77 2.30
CA ASN A 86 13.09 16.84 1.17
C ASN A 86 11.83 15.97 1.06
N CYS A 87 11.25 15.55 2.19
CA CYS A 87 10.03 14.71 2.20
C CYS A 87 8.83 15.40 2.81
N ASN A 88 9.07 16.37 3.69
CA ASN A 88 8.11 17.08 4.51
C ASN A 88 7.19 16.16 5.34
N CYS A 89 7.54 14.88 5.50
CA CYS A 89 6.71 13.91 6.22
C CYS A 89 6.63 14.19 7.74
N ASP A 90 7.56 14.98 8.25
CA ASP A 90 7.60 15.39 9.66
C ASP A 90 6.66 16.56 9.97
N ILE A 91 6.12 17.24 8.94
CA ILE A 91 5.14 18.31 9.12
C ILE A 91 3.77 17.67 9.36
N ASP A 92 3.09 18.08 10.43
CA ASP A 92 1.70 17.69 10.75
C ASP A 92 0.67 18.54 10.01
#